data_AF-A0A951LEF6-F1
#
_entry.id   AF-A0A951LEF6-F1
#
_cell.length_a   1.000
_cell.length_b   1.000
_cell.length_c   1.000
_cell.angle_alpha   90.00
_cell.angle_beta   90.00
_cell.angle_gamma   90.00
#
_symmetry.space_group_name_H-M   'P 1'
#
loop_
_entity.id
_entity.type
_entity.pdbx_description
1 polymer ?
#
loop_
_entity_poly.entity_id
_entity_poly.type
_entity_poly.pdbx_seq_one_letter_code
_entity_poly.pdbx_strand_id
1 'polypeptide(L)'
;MTLSILIWLPLAVSLLASQLPRPLVARATVLGSLATLGVAISFLVRFKLGRSGLQFVTDKVWISALGIHYKLGLDGLNIALVTLTAVLFSAALIWASFKDWNRPRVFFFHFGLAQSAVLGAFCAQDLALFVGFFDLMLIPFYFLVGMWGSGERVRATTKLVVYTLVGSFFMLVAAIATGVLASSRHGTSLTFVLSSLQHLPLSRASQEWIFLCFAVAFLVKMPLVPFHGWLADGYKSMPIPAVAVFS
;
A
#
# COMPACT_ATOMS: atom_id res chain seq x y z
N MET A 1 0.96 21.84 2.35
CA MET A 1 1.59 20.50 2.18
C MET A 1 0.65 19.63 1.37
N THR A 2 1.07 19.18 0.20
CA THR A 2 0.38 18.20 -0.64
C THR A 2 0.45 16.82 -0.01
N LEU A 3 -0.63 16.04 -0.06
CA LEU A 3 -0.71 14.69 0.51
C LEU A 3 0.37 13.75 -0.06
N SER A 4 0.87 14.04 -1.26
CA SER A 4 1.96 13.28 -1.90
C SER A 4 3.25 13.25 -1.10
N ILE A 5 3.54 14.27 -0.26
CA ILE A 5 4.76 14.27 0.55
C ILE A 5 4.78 13.11 1.54
N LEU A 6 3.62 12.76 2.10
CA LEU A 6 3.47 11.63 3.03
C LEU A 6 3.84 10.30 2.35
N ILE A 7 3.46 10.13 1.08
CA ILE A 7 3.69 8.89 0.33
C ILE A 7 5.16 8.77 -0.08
N TRP A 8 5.74 9.83 -0.63
CA TRP A 8 7.04 9.75 -1.30
C TRP A 8 8.24 10.08 -0.42
N LEU A 9 8.05 10.77 0.71
CA LEU A 9 9.13 11.09 1.64
C LEU A 9 9.92 9.85 2.12
N PRO A 10 9.31 8.76 2.60
CA PRO A 10 10.07 7.61 3.08
C PRO A 10 10.86 6.90 1.96
N LEU A 11 10.29 6.85 0.75
CA LEU A 11 11.00 6.31 -0.41
C LEU A 11 12.18 7.20 -0.82
N ALA A 12 11.97 8.52 -0.93
CA ALA A 12 13.02 9.45 -1.31
C ALA A 12 14.19 9.43 -0.31
N VAL A 13 13.89 9.46 0.99
CA VAL A 13 14.94 9.42 2.02
C VAL A 13 15.68 8.09 2.02
N SER A 14 14.99 6.96 1.91
CA SER A 14 15.64 5.63 1.87
C SER A 14 16.47 5.42 0.61
N LEU A 15 16.03 5.95 -0.54
CA LEU A 15 16.79 5.94 -1.79
C LEU A 15 18.07 6.78 -1.65
N LEU A 16 17.98 7.99 -1.11
CA LEU A 16 19.17 8.83 -0.87
C LEU A 16 20.10 8.20 0.18
N ALA A 17 19.53 7.61 1.24
CA ALA A 17 20.28 6.91 2.27
C ALA A 17 21.06 5.72 1.72
N SER A 18 20.55 5.03 0.69
CA SER A 18 21.24 3.90 0.05
C SER A 18 22.58 4.30 -0.59
N GLN A 19 22.78 5.59 -0.89
CA GLN A 19 24.04 6.12 -1.43
C GLN A 19 25.05 6.51 -0.35
N LEU A 20 24.64 6.59 0.91
CA LEU A 20 25.49 6.97 2.03
C LEU A 20 26.45 5.84 2.46
N PRO A 21 27.52 6.16 3.21
CA PRO A 21 28.32 5.16 3.91
C PRO A 21 27.44 4.26 4.78
N ARG A 22 27.78 2.96 4.84
CA ARG A 22 27.03 1.93 5.59
C ARG A 22 26.52 2.36 6.99
N PRO A 23 27.33 3.01 7.87
CA PRO A 23 26.86 3.38 9.20
C PRO A 23 25.76 4.44 9.22
N LEU A 24 25.60 5.21 8.15
CA LEU A 24 24.62 6.30 8.07
C LEU A 24 23.28 5.86 7.45
N VAL A 25 23.25 4.74 6.72
CA VAL A 25 22.06 4.26 6.00
C VAL A 25 20.87 4.08 6.94
N ALA A 26 21.08 3.34 8.04
CA ALA A 26 20.03 3.05 9.01
C ALA A 26 19.51 4.34 9.66
N ARG A 27 20.42 5.20 10.14
CA ARG A 27 20.09 6.47 10.79
C ARG A 27 19.29 7.39 9.88
N ALA A 28 19.74 7.57 8.64
CA ALA A 28 19.05 8.41 7.66
C ALA A 28 17.65 7.86 7.34
N THR A 29 17.50 6.55 7.20
CA THR A 29 16.20 5.92 6.93
C THR A 29 15.24 6.04 8.12
N VAL A 30 15.73 5.85 9.35
CA VAL A 30 14.94 6.09 10.57
C VAL A 30 14.47 7.53 10.66
N LEU A 31 15.36 8.50 10.39
CA LEU A 31 15.00 9.92 10.35
C LEU A 31 13.93 10.20 9.28
N GLY A 32 14.01 9.57 8.11
CA GLY A 32 12.99 9.65 7.07
C GLY A 32 11.63 9.12 7.51
N SER A 33 11.59 7.98 8.19
CA SER A 33 10.34 7.43 8.72
C SER A 33 9.77 8.31 9.85
N LEU A 34 10.60 8.83 10.75
CA LEU A 34 10.18 9.75 11.81
C LEU A 34 9.65 11.07 11.24
N ALA A 35 10.28 11.60 10.19
CA ALA A 35 9.76 12.76 9.46
C ALA A 35 8.40 12.45 8.82
N THR A 36 8.24 11.24 8.25
CA THR A 36 6.96 10.77 7.70
C THR A 36 5.89 10.68 8.78
N LEU A 37 6.24 10.19 9.98
CA LEU A 37 5.36 10.20 11.15
C LEU A 37 4.98 11.62 11.58
N GLY A 38 5.93 12.56 11.61
CA GLY A 38 5.63 13.97 11.88
C GLY A 38 4.66 14.57 10.86
N VAL A 39 4.81 14.24 9.58
CA VAL A 39 3.87 14.63 8.52
C VAL A 39 2.48 14.00 8.75
N ALA A 40 2.41 12.70 9.07
CA ALA A 40 1.15 12.02 9.36
C ALA A 40 0.41 12.65 10.55
N ILE A 41 1.14 12.94 11.65
CA ILE A 41 0.60 13.62 12.83
C ILE A 41 0.11 15.03 12.47
N SER A 42 0.83 15.77 11.62
CA SER A 42 0.38 17.07 11.13
C SER A 42 -0.98 16.99 10.41
N PHE A 43 -1.18 15.97 9.57
CA PHE A 43 -2.47 15.73 8.94
C PHE A 43 -3.55 15.34 9.94
N LEU A 44 -3.21 14.49 10.93
CA LEU A 44 -4.15 14.07 11.98
C LEU A 44 -4.66 15.25 12.81
N VAL A 45 -3.76 16.11 13.28
CA VAL A 45 -4.13 17.30 14.09
C VAL A 45 -4.96 18.31 13.28
N ARG A 46 -4.73 18.39 11.97
CA ARG A 46 -5.46 19.30 11.08
C ARG A 46 -6.75 18.70 10.53
N PHE A 47 -6.99 17.40 10.73
CA PHE A 47 -8.17 16.70 10.24
C PHE A 47 -9.40 17.16 11.02
N LYS A 48 -10.45 17.59 10.31
CA LYS A 48 -11.68 18.08 10.94
C LYS A 48 -12.69 16.95 11.06
N LEU A 49 -12.92 16.46 12.28
CA LEU A 49 -13.99 15.49 12.58
C LEU A 49 -15.37 16.12 12.33
N GLY A 50 -16.35 15.29 11.97
CA GLY A 50 -17.73 15.72 11.72
C GLY A 50 -17.98 16.40 10.36
N ARG A 51 -16.94 16.54 9.51
CA ARG A 51 -17.12 16.91 8.10
C ARG A 51 -17.31 15.66 7.25
N SER A 52 -18.34 15.64 6.41
CA SER A 52 -18.53 14.59 5.41
C SER A 52 -17.56 14.76 4.25
N GLY A 53 -17.13 13.65 3.66
CA GLY A 53 -16.28 13.60 2.47
C GLY A 53 -14.78 13.64 2.74
N LEU A 54 -14.02 13.62 1.64
CA LEU A 54 -12.56 13.55 1.64
C LEU A 54 -11.92 14.90 2.00
N GLN A 55 -10.87 14.86 2.80
CA GLN A 55 -10.00 15.99 3.14
C GLN A 55 -8.62 15.82 2.50
N PHE A 56 -7.86 16.91 2.41
CA PHE A 56 -6.50 16.93 1.86
C PHE A 56 -6.39 16.36 0.43
N VAL A 57 -7.39 16.64 -0.40
CA VAL A 57 -7.52 16.06 -1.74
C VAL A 57 -6.43 16.59 -2.67
N THR A 58 -5.83 15.68 -3.43
CA THR A 58 -5.00 15.98 -4.59
C THR A 58 -5.60 15.25 -5.77
N ASP A 59 -5.91 15.94 -6.86
CA ASP A 59 -6.49 15.33 -8.05
C ASP A 59 -5.75 15.83 -9.29
N LYS A 60 -5.04 14.91 -9.95
CA LYS A 60 -4.32 15.17 -11.19
C LYS A 60 -4.56 14.02 -12.15
N VAL A 61 -4.88 14.34 -13.40
CA VAL A 61 -4.95 13.33 -14.47
C VAL A 61 -3.55 12.72 -14.63
N TRP A 62 -3.45 11.40 -14.52
CA TRP A 62 -2.18 10.68 -14.66
C TRP A 62 -2.06 10.01 -16.03
N ILE A 63 -3.06 9.21 -16.41
CA ILE A 63 -3.12 8.55 -17.72
C ILE A 63 -4.47 8.88 -18.34
N SER A 64 -4.52 9.94 -19.15
CA SER A 64 -5.75 10.46 -19.75
C SER A 64 -6.49 9.44 -20.62
N ALA A 65 -5.74 8.68 -21.43
CA ALA A 65 -6.30 7.64 -22.31
C ALA A 65 -7.05 6.53 -21.57
N LEU A 66 -6.69 6.31 -20.29
CA LEU A 66 -7.32 5.30 -19.44
C LEU A 66 -8.24 5.92 -18.37
N GLY A 67 -8.40 7.24 -18.33
CA GLY A 67 -9.20 7.90 -17.28
C GLY A 67 -8.66 7.69 -15.86
N ILE A 68 -7.36 7.41 -15.71
CA ILE A 68 -6.70 7.15 -14.43
C ILE A 68 -6.19 8.46 -13.85
N HIS A 69 -6.58 8.74 -12.61
CA HIS A 69 -6.15 9.93 -11.88
C HIS A 69 -5.15 9.55 -10.78
N TYR A 70 -4.15 10.39 -10.58
CA TYR A 70 -3.42 10.47 -9.32
C TYR A 70 -4.30 11.20 -8.30
N LYS A 71 -5.41 10.55 -7.92
CA LYS A 71 -6.37 11.08 -6.95
C LYS A 71 -6.06 10.53 -5.59
N LEU A 72 -5.75 11.43 -4.66
CA LEU A 72 -5.49 11.13 -3.27
C LEU A 72 -6.48 11.90 -2.39
N GLY A 73 -6.79 11.34 -1.22
CA GLY A 73 -7.63 11.99 -0.23
C GLY A 73 -7.72 11.16 1.04
N LEU A 74 -8.10 11.80 2.14
CA LEU A 74 -8.24 11.16 3.44
C LEU A 74 -9.65 11.36 3.97
N ASP A 75 -10.33 10.27 4.31
CA ASP A 75 -11.47 10.26 5.21
C ASP A 75 -11.07 9.89 6.66
N GLY A 76 -12.06 9.67 7.53
CA GLY A 76 -11.82 9.32 8.94
C GLY A 76 -11.13 7.96 9.14
N LEU A 77 -11.33 7.00 8.23
CA LEU A 77 -10.66 5.71 8.28
C LEU A 77 -9.23 5.83 7.73
N ASN A 78 -9.05 6.52 6.61
CA ASN A 78 -7.74 6.70 5.99
C ASN A 78 -6.76 7.40 6.93
N ILE A 79 -7.18 8.45 7.65
CA ILE A 79 -6.28 9.18 8.55
C ILE A 79 -5.79 8.30 9.71
N ALA A 80 -6.65 7.41 10.23
CA ALA A 80 -6.27 6.46 11.27
C ALA A 80 -5.26 5.43 10.74
N LEU A 81 -5.53 4.83 9.58
CA LEU A 81 -4.67 3.82 8.96
C LEU A 81 -3.31 4.38 8.53
N VAL A 82 -3.29 5.59 7.95
CA VAL A 82 -2.06 6.31 7.59
C VAL A 82 -1.19 6.59 8.82
N THR A 83 -1.81 7.08 9.89
CA THR A 83 -1.08 7.40 11.13
C THR A 83 -0.52 6.13 11.76
N LEU A 84 -1.34 5.08 11.86
CA LEU A 84 -0.91 3.77 12.37
C LEU A 84 0.25 3.20 11.55
N THR A 85 0.16 3.28 10.22
CA THR A 85 1.24 2.86 9.31
C THR A 85 2.53 3.61 9.63
N ALA A 86 2.48 4.94 9.75
CA ALA A 86 3.66 5.74 10.04
C ALA A 86 4.28 5.40 11.42
N VAL A 87 3.46 5.09 12.42
CA VAL A 87 3.92 4.64 13.76
C VAL A 87 4.61 3.28 13.67
N LEU A 88 3.96 2.28 13.07
CA LEU A 88 4.48 0.91 12.98
C LEU A 88 5.80 0.85 12.19
N PHE A 89 5.86 1.53 11.04
CA PHE A 89 7.09 1.60 10.25
C PHE A 89 8.22 2.31 11.00
N SER A 90 7.93 3.37 11.74
CA SER A 90 8.94 4.07 12.54
C SER A 90 9.47 3.18 13.66
N ALA A 91 8.60 2.48 14.38
CA ALA A 91 9.00 1.54 15.43
C ALA A 91 9.84 0.38 14.86
N ALA A 92 9.41 -0.21 13.75
CA ALA A 92 10.13 -1.30 13.08
C ALA A 92 11.52 -0.87 12.59
N LEU A 93 11.64 0.33 12.01
CA LEU A 93 12.91 0.87 11.53
C LEU A 93 13.86 1.25 12.66
N ILE A 94 13.35 1.82 13.77
CA ILE A 94 14.14 2.08 14.97
C ILE A 94 14.70 0.77 15.50
N TRP A 95 13.87 -0.25 15.66
CA TRP A 95 14.33 -1.57 16.11
C TRP A 95 15.38 -2.15 15.17
N ALA A 96 15.12 -2.10 13.85
CA ALA A 96 16.04 -2.63 12.85
C ALA A 96 17.38 -1.90 12.83
N SER A 97 17.44 -0.63 13.24
CA SER A 97 18.68 0.16 13.31
C SER A 97 19.67 -0.30 14.38
N PHE A 98 19.21 -1.06 15.38
CA PHE A 98 20.07 -1.66 16.42
C PHE A 98 20.69 -3.00 16.00
N LYS A 99 20.44 -3.46 14.76
CA LYS A 99 20.95 -4.72 14.24
C LYS A 99 21.81 -4.49 13.01
N ASP A 100 22.86 -5.29 12.88
CA ASP A 100 23.69 -5.31 11.68
C ASP A 100 23.07 -6.23 10.63
N TRP A 101 22.54 -5.63 9.58
CA TRP A 101 21.97 -6.36 8.44
C TRP A 101 23.02 -6.52 7.34
N ASN A 102 23.11 -7.72 6.76
CA ASN A 102 23.84 -7.88 5.51
C ASN A 102 23.19 -7.01 4.41
N ARG A 103 24.00 -6.34 3.58
CA ARG A 103 23.52 -5.41 2.52
C ARG A 103 22.52 -4.35 3.05
N PRO A 104 22.89 -3.53 4.05
CA PRO A 104 21.97 -2.63 4.75
C PRO A 104 21.34 -1.58 3.81
N ARG A 105 22.07 -1.13 2.78
CA ARG A 105 21.56 -0.21 1.74
C ARG A 105 20.29 -0.74 1.08
N VAL A 106 20.29 -2.02 0.73
CA VAL A 106 19.16 -2.66 0.05
C VAL A 106 18.03 -2.96 1.04
N PHE A 107 18.37 -3.39 2.26
CA PHE A 107 17.38 -3.65 3.32
C PHE A 107 16.54 -2.41 3.64
N PHE A 108 17.19 -1.29 3.97
CA PHE A 108 16.52 -0.06 4.37
C PHE A 108 15.79 0.62 3.20
N PHE A 109 16.28 0.48 1.97
CA PHE A 109 15.55 0.90 0.77
C PHE A 109 14.19 0.19 0.64
N HIS A 110 14.16 -1.14 0.80
CA HIS A 110 12.90 -1.88 0.70
C HIS A 110 11.91 -1.53 1.81
N PHE A 111 12.38 -1.20 3.03
CA PHE A 111 11.49 -0.67 4.07
C PHE A 111 10.88 0.69 3.70
N GLY A 112 11.67 1.62 3.16
CA GLY A 112 11.13 2.90 2.70
C GLY A 112 10.17 2.76 1.51
N LEU A 113 10.44 1.82 0.61
CA LEU A 113 9.54 1.46 -0.49
C LEU A 113 8.23 0.82 0.03
N ALA A 114 8.32 -0.10 1.00
CA ALA A 114 7.14 -0.70 1.64
C ALA A 114 6.28 0.36 2.33
N GLN A 115 6.90 1.25 3.12
CA GLN A 115 6.20 2.35 3.79
C GLN A 115 5.47 3.24 2.77
N SER A 116 6.16 3.61 1.69
CA SER A 116 5.59 4.41 0.61
C SER A 116 4.41 3.72 -0.07
N ALA A 117 4.55 2.43 -0.39
CA ALA A 117 3.50 1.67 -1.08
C ALA A 117 2.24 1.51 -0.21
N VAL A 118 2.40 1.18 1.08
CA VAL A 118 1.28 1.04 2.03
C VAL A 118 0.57 2.38 2.23
N LEU A 119 1.32 3.47 2.43
CA LEU A 119 0.73 4.81 2.54
C LEU A 119 0.00 5.22 1.26
N GLY A 120 0.57 4.91 0.09
CA GLY A 120 -0.05 5.15 -1.21
C GLY A 120 -1.39 4.43 -1.36
N ALA A 121 -1.47 3.16 -0.98
CA ALA A 121 -2.71 2.38 -1.02
C ALA A 121 -3.80 3.00 -0.13
N PHE A 122 -3.46 3.43 1.09
CA PHE A 122 -4.45 4.06 1.98
C PHE A 122 -4.84 5.49 1.59
N CYS A 123 -4.02 6.18 0.80
CA CYS A 123 -4.34 7.53 0.32
C CYS A 123 -5.09 7.53 -1.02
N ALA A 124 -5.05 6.45 -1.79
CA ALA A 124 -5.59 6.38 -3.15
C ALA A 124 -7.13 6.49 -3.16
N GLN A 125 -7.65 7.33 -4.06
CA GLN A 125 -9.09 7.58 -4.27
C GLN A 125 -9.51 7.31 -5.73
N ASP A 126 -8.67 6.55 -6.43
CA ASP A 126 -8.87 6.03 -7.78
C ASP A 126 -8.58 4.52 -7.72
N LEU A 127 -9.46 3.68 -8.28
CA LEU A 127 -9.36 2.23 -8.20
C LEU A 127 -8.08 1.70 -8.85
N ALA A 128 -7.68 2.24 -10.00
CA ALA A 128 -6.47 1.79 -10.68
C ALA A 128 -5.22 2.19 -9.90
N LEU A 129 -5.22 3.39 -9.31
CA LEU A 129 -4.15 3.85 -8.42
C LEU A 129 -4.06 2.98 -7.15
N PHE A 130 -5.21 2.65 -6.56
CA PHE A 130 -5.29 1.76 -5.39
C PHE A 130 -4.69 0.39 -5.70
N VAL A 131 -5.12 -0.27 -6.78
CA VAL A 131 -4.58 -1.57 -7.21
C VAL A 131 -3.08 -1.47 -7.46
N GLY A 132 -2.61 -0.40 -8.10
CA GLY A 132 -1.19 -0.16 -8.35
C GLY A 132 -0.34 -0.12 -7.07
N PHE A 133 -0.76 0.66 -6.07
CA PHE A 133 -0.05 0.69 -4.78
C PHE A 133 -0.20 -0.60 -3.98
N PHE A 134 -1.38 -1.24 -4.04
CA PHE A 134 -1.69 -2.47 -3.34
C PHE A 134 -0.82 -3.65 -3.83
N ASP A 135 -0.46 -3.67 -5.10
CA ASP A 135 0.47 -4.65 -5.64
C ASP A 135 1.92 -4.22 -5.51
N LEU A 136 2.20 -2.91 -5.60
CA LEU A 136 3.54 -2.36 -5.37
C LEU A 136 4.08 -2.76 -3.98
N MET A 137 3.23 -2.81 -2.94
CA MET A 137 3.69 -3.22 -1.61
C MET A 137 4.18 -4.67 -1.54
N LEU A 138 3.77 -5.57 -2.44
CA LEU A 138 4.27 -6.96 -2.45
C LEU A 138 5.75 -7.05 -2.80
N ILE A 139 6.23 -6.17 -3.68
CA ILE A 139 7.61 -6.16 -4.18
C ILE A 139 8.63 -6.02 -3.02
N PRO A 140 8.56 -4.99 -2.16
CA PRO A 140 9.52 -4.87 -1.08
C PRO A 140 9.41 -6.01 -0.07
N PHE A 141 8.21 -6.49 0.26
CA PHE A 141 8.08 -7.62 1.18
C PHE A 141 8.67 -8.91 0.61
N TYR A 142 8.53 -9.17 -0.69
CA TYR A 142 9.17 -10.31 -1.35
C TYR A 142 10.69 -10.31 -1.13
N PHE A 143 11.36 -9.17 -1.37
CA PHE A 143 12.80 -9.06 -1.15
C PHE A 143 13.18 -9.11 0.33
N LEU A 144 12.42 -8.46 1.21
CA LEU A 144 12.66 -8.48 2.65
C LEU A 144 12.63 -9.91 3.21
N VAL A 145 11.65 -10.73 2.82
CA VAL A 145 11.58 -12.14 3.24
C VAL A 145 12.63 -12.98 2.54
N GLY A 146 12.75 -12.89 1.20
CA GLY A 146 13.62 -13.75 0.42
C GLY A 146 15.11 -13.61 0.76
N MET A 147 15.56 -12.39 1.09
CA MET A 147 16.97 -12.13 1.38
C MET A 147 17.32 -12.20 2.87
N TRP A 148 16.43 -11.77 3.77
CA TRP A 148 16.73 -11.66 5.21
C TRP A 148 15.87 -12.56 6.10
N GLY A 149 14.92 -13.30 5.54
CA GLY A 149 14.10 -14.25 6.27
C GLY A 149 14.89 -15.45 6.81
N SER A 150 14.20 -16.33 7.53
CA SER A 150 14.75 -17.54 8.16
C SER A 150 14.09 -18.82 7.59
N GLY A 151 14.72 -19.97 7.81
CA GLY A 151 14.20 -21.27 7.35
C GLY A 151 14.03 -21.34 5.82
N GLU A 152 12.91 -21.93 5.38
CA GLU A 152 12.53 -22.10 3.97
C GLU A 152 12.03 -20.79 3.32
N ARG A 153 12.71 -19.66 3.59
CA ARG A 153 12.27 -18.30 3.24
C ARG A 153 11.97 -18.09 1.77
N VAL A 154 12.70 -18.75 0.86
CA VAL A 154 12.48 -18.64 -0.59
C VAL A 154 11.17 -19.31 -0.97
N ARG A 155 10.93 -20.53 -0.49
CA ARG A 155 9.66 -21.23 -0.70
C ARG A 155 8.49 -20.46 -0.08
N ALA A 156 8.65 -19.97 1.15
CA ALA A 156 7.62 -19.21 1.86
C ALA A 156 7.27 -17.90 1.15
N THR A 157 8.26 -17.11 0.74
CA THR A 157 8.01 -15.84 0.04
C THR A 157 7.42 -16.05 -1.35
N THR A 158 7.88 -17.06 -2.10
CA THR A 158 7.28 -17.40 -3.40
C THR A 158 5.83 -17.84 -3.23
N LYS A 159 5.52 -18.68 -2.23
CA LYS A 159 4.15 -19.09 -1.92
C LYS A 159 3.26 -17.89 -1.56
N LEU A 160 3.74 -16.98 -0.70
CA LEU A 160 3.03 -15.76 -0.31
C LEU A 160 2.74 -14.87 -1.52
N VAL A 161 3.73 -14.61 -2.37
CA VAL A 161 3.56 -13.78 -3.57
C VAL A 161 2.57 -14.43 -4.53
N VAL A 162 2.72 -15.72 -4.83
CA VAL A 162 1.79 -16.42 -5.74
C VAL A 162 0.37 -16.38 -5.21
N TYR A 163 0.16 -16.67 -3.92
CA TYR A 163 -1.18 -16.60 -3.31
C TYR A 163 -1.78 -15.21 -3.45
N THR A 164 -1.06 -14.19 -2.98
CA THR A 164 -1.58 -12.82 -2.91
C THR A 164 -1.72 -12.18 -4.29
N LEU A 165 -0.85 -12.51 -5.25
CA LEU A 165 -0.93 -12.02 -6.63
C LEU A 165 -2.13 -12.61 -7.37
N VAL A 166 -2.45 -13.89 -7.15
CA VAL A 166 -3.67 -14.49 -7.72
C VAL A 166 -4.91 -13.75 -7.21
N GLY A 167 -4.97 -13.44 -5.91
CA GLY A 167 -6.01 -12.58 -5.35
C GLY A 167 -6.05 -11.19 -6.02
N SER A 168 -4.90 -10.55 -6.17
CA SER A 168 -4.78 -9.25 -6.83
C SER A 168 -5.26 -9.25 -8.29
N PHE A 169 -5.12 -10.36 -9.03
CA PHE A 169 -5.70 -10.45 -10.39
C PHE A 169 -7.23 -10.37 -10.38
N PHE A 170 -7.91 -11.00 -9.41
CA PHE A 170 -9.37 -10.82 -9.26
C PHE A 170 -9.71 -9.36 -8.94
N MET A 171 -8.95 -8.72 -8.07
CA MET A 171 -9.12 -7.29 -7.76
C MET A 171 -8.93 -6.41 -8.99
N LEU A 172 -7.91 -6.68 -9.81
CA LEU A 172 -7.63 -5.93 -11.04
C LEU A 172 -8.76 -6.09 -12.04
N VAL A 173 -9.25 -7.32 -12.26
CA VAL A 173 -10.42 -7.59 -13.12
C VAL A 173 -11.64 -6.84 -12.61
N ALA A 174 -11.89 -6.85 -11.30
CA ALA A 174 -13.02 -6.15 -10.69
C ALA A 174 -12.91 -4.62 -10.87
N ALA A 175 -11.72 -4.05 -10.67
CA ALA A 175 -11.46 -2.63 -10.85
C ALA A 175 -11.69 -2.20 -12.31
N ILE A 176 -11.12 -2.94 -13.28
CA ILE A 176 -11.31 -2.70 -14.71
C ILE A 176 -12.79 -2.82 -15.10
N ALA A 177 -13.44 -3.90 -14.68
CA ALA A 177 -14.86 -4.13 -14.95
C ALA A 177 -15.73 -3.01 -14.39
N THR A 178 -15.45 -2.53 -13.18
CA THR A 178 -16.18 -1.41 -12.56
C THR A 178 -16.08 -0.16 -13.42
N GLY A 179 -14.88 0.27 -13.79
CA GLY A 179 -14.68 1.48 -14.60
C GLY A 179 -15.30 1.36 -15.99
N VAL A 180 -15.01 0.27 -16.70
CA VAL A 180 -15.44 0.08 -18.10
C VAL A 180 -16.96 -0.09 -18.19
N LEU A 181 -17.56 -0.94 -17.37
CA LEU A 181 -19.01 -1.18 -17.40
C LEU A 181 -19.79 0.06 -16.96
N ALA A 182 -19.30 0.80 -15.95
CA ALA A 182 -19.98 1.98 -15.44
C ALA A 182 -19.99 3.08 -16.50
N SER A 183 -18.84 3.38 -17.11
CA SER A 183 -18.72 4.38 -18.16
C SER A 183 -19.50 4.01 -19.42
N SER A 184 -19.42 2.75 -19.87
CA SER A 184 -20.15 2.30 -21.07
C SER A 184 -21.66 2.36 -20.89
N ARG A 185 -22.18 1.97 -19.73
CA ARG A 185 -23.63 1.97 -19.44
C ARG A 185 -24.23 3.38 -19.43
N HIS A 186 -23.47 4.36 -18.95
CA HIS A 186 -23.95 5.73 -18.78
C HIS A 186 -23.48 6.68 -19.90
N GLY A 187 -22.72 6.19 -20.88
CA GLY A 187 -22.19 7.00 -21.98
C GLY A 187 -21.20 8.08 -21.53
N THR A 188 -20.50 7.87 -20.41
CA THR A 188 -19.50 8.84 -19.89
C THR A 188 -18.09 8.46 -20.34
N SER A 189 -17.13 9.37 -20.15
CA SER A 189 -15.72 9.04 -20.27
C SER A 189 -15.32 7.93 -19.28
N LEU A 190 -14.28 7.16 -19.62
CA LEU A 190 -13.69 6.18 -18.73
C LEU A 190 -13.18 6.86 -17.46
N THR A 191 -13.50 6.31 -16.29
CA THR A 191 -13.02 6.83 -15.02
C THR A 191 -12.84 5.70 -14.01
N PHE A 192 -11.81 5.83 -13.18
CA PHE A 192 -11.56 4.96 -12.03
C PHE A 192 -11.69 5.70 -10.70
N VAL A 193 -12.07 6.98 -10.74
CA VAL A 193 -12.25 7.82 -9.56
C VAL A 193 -13.44 7.35 -8.74
N LEU A 194 -13.21 7.00 -7.48
CA LEU A 194 -14.23 6.40 -6.61
C LEU A 194 -15.48 7.27 -6.46
N SER A 195 -15.29 8.58 -6.25
CA SER A 195 -16.41 9.52 -6.11
C SER A 195 -17.27 9.62 -7.37
N SER A 196 -16.68 9.44 -8.55
CA SER A 196 -17.42 9.46 -9.81
C SER A 196 -18.19 8.15 -10.00
N LEU A 197 -17.55 7.01 -9.71
CA LEU A 197 -18.15 5.68 -9.81
C LEU A 197 -19.35 5.49 -8.88
N GLN A 198 -19.36 6.14 -7.71
CA GLN A 198 -20.51 6.14 -6.79
C GLN A 198 -21.80 6.67 -7.42
N HIS A 199 -21.70 7.52 -8.44
CA HIS A 199 -22.84 8.09 -9.16
C HIS A 199 -23.20 7.34 -10.45
N LEU A 200 -22.50 6.24 -10.76
CA LEU A 200 -22.67 5.44 -11.98
C LEU A 200 -23.13 4.00 -11.64
N PRO A 201 -24.37 3.81 -11.18
CA PRO A 201 -24.83 2.52 -10.67
C PRO A 201 -24.88 1.43 -11.75
N LEU A 202 -24.27 0.29 -11.44
CA LEU A 202 -24.28 -0.90 -12.29
C LEU A 202 -25.52 -1.77 -12.05
N SER A 203 -25.79 -2.71 -12.96
CA SER A 203 -26.81 -3.74 -12.73
C SER A 203 -26.48 -4.58 -11.49
N ARG A 204 -27.50 -5.11 -10.81
CA ARG A 204 -27.30 -5.96 -9.62
C ARG A 204 -26.35 -7.13 -9.88
N ALA A 205 -26.55 -7.83 -11.00
CA ALA A 205 -25.70 -8.96 -11.39
C ALA A 205 -24.23 -8.53 -11.58
N SER A 206 -23.98 -7.38 -12.21
CA SER A 206 -22.61 -6.86 -12.35
C SER A 206 -21.99 -6.52 -10.99
N GLN A 207 -22.76 -5.89 -10.09
CA GLN A 207 -22.29 -5.57 -8.75
C GLN A 207 -21.94 -6.83 -7.94
N GLU A 208 -22.75 -7.88 -8.03
CA GLU A 208 -22.51 -9.16 -7.35
C GLU A 208 -21.20 -9.81 -7.83
N TRP A 209 -20.95 -9.90 -9.14
CA TRP A 209 -19.71 -10.46 -9.67
C TRP A 209 -18.47 -9.63 -9.32
N ILE A 210 -18.57 -8.30 -9.44
CA ILE A 210 -17.50 -7.38 -9.05
C ILE A 210 -17.19 -7.53 -7.57
N PHE A 211 -18.23 -7.56 -6.72
CA PHE A 211 -18.10 -7.77 -5.29
C PHE A 211 -17.40 -9.10 -4.98
N LEU A 212 -17.81 -10.20 -5.61
CA LEU A 212 -17.18 -11.52 -5.39
C LEU A 212 -15.69 -11.50 -5.77
N CYS A 213 -15.32 -10.84 -6.85
CA CYS A 213 -13.91 -10.71 -7.26
C CYS A 213 -13.08 -9.91 -6.23
N PHE A 214 -13.60 -8.76 -5.77
CA PHE A 214 -12.96 -8.01 -4.67
C PHE A 214 -12.92 -8.81 -3.38
N ALA A 215 -14.00 -9.51 -3.03
CA ALA A 215 -14.09 -10.32 -1.83
C ALA A 215 -13.03 -11.41 -1.85
N VAL A 216 -12.87 -12.18 -2.93
CA VAL A 216 -11.80 -13.19 -3.04
C VAL A 216 -10.43 -12.56 -2.86
N ALA A 217 -10.16 -11.41 -3.50
CA ALA A 217 -8.89 -10.71 -3.35
C ALA A 217 -8.59 -10.33 -1.90
N PHE A 218 -9.58 -9.75 -1.21
CA PHE A 218 -9.45 -9.36 0.18
C PHE A 218 -9.41 -10.55 1.14
N LEU A 219 -10.15 -11.64 0.89
CA LEU A 219 -10.12 -12.88 1.69
C LEU A 219 -8.78 -13.63 1.56
N VAL A 220 -8.08 -13.47 0.44
CA VAL A 220 -6.71 -13.98 0.27
C VAL A 220 -5.72 -13.14 1.08
N LYS A 221 -5.86 -11.80 1.05
CA LYS A 221 -4.94 -10.87 1.74
C LYS A 221 -5.19 -10.81 3.26
N MET A 222 -6.46 -10.86 3.66
CA MET A 222 -6.94 -11.09 5.03
C MET A 222 -7.17 -12.60 5.16
N PRO A 223 -6.16 -13.37 5.59
CA PRO A 223 -6.08 -14.82 5.43
C PRO A 223 -7.20 -15.56 6.17
N LEU A 224 -8.39 -15.59 5.57
CA LEU A 224 -9.58 -16.24 6.10
C LEU A 224 -9.67 -17.67 5.55
N VAL A 225 -10.37 -18.56 6.25
CA VAL A 225 -10.63 -19.91 5.76
C VAL A 225 -11.47 -19.81 4.47
N PRO A 226 -11.10 -20.47 3.35
CA PRO A 226 -10.00 -21.42 3.14
C PRO A 226 -8.69 -20.85 2.54
N PHE A 227 -8.58 -19.53 2.35
CA PHE A 227 -7.48 -18.86 1.63
C PHE A 227 -6.23 -18.53 2.47
N HIS A 228 -6.14 -19.00 3.72
CA HIS A 228 -5.07 -18.68 4.66
C HIS A 228 -3.78 -19.52 4.49
N GLY A 229 -3.70 -20.38 3.46
CA GLY A 229 -2.65 -21.40 3.34
C GLY A 229 -1.21 -20.85 3.27
N TRP A 230 -1.02 -19.58 2.92
CA TRP A 230 0.29 -18.92 2.88
C TRP A 230 0.75 -18.32 4.23
N LEU A 231 -0.18 -18.10 5.16
CA LEU A 231 0.00 -17.29 6.37
C LEU A 231 1.11 -17.81 7.28
N ALA A 232 1.02 -19.08 7.69
CA ALA A 232 1.93 -19.66 8.67
C ALA A 232 3.38 -19.72 8.16
N ASP A 233 3.56 -20.16 6.91
CA ASP A 233 4.88 -20.22 6.27
C ASP A 233 5.48 -18.81 6.11
N GLY A 234 4.65 -17.84 5.71
CA GLY A 234 5.04 -16.45 5.53
C GLY A 234 5.53 -15.80 6.82
N TYR A 235 4.69 -15.80 7.87
CA TYR A 235 5.00 -15.13 9.14
C TYR A 235 6.20 -15.76 9.84
N LYS A 236 6.30 -17.09 9.83
CA LYS A 236 7.42 -17.81 10.44
C LYS A 236 8.77 -17.45 9.79
N SER A 237 8.76 -17.18 8.49
CA SER A 237 9.99 -16.96 7.72
C SER A 237 10.41 -15.49 7.65
N MET A 238 9.53 -14.54 7.97
CA MET A 238 9.80 -13.12 7.87
C MET A 238 10.77 -12.61 8.94
N PRO A 239 11.67 -11.65 8.62
CA PRO A 239 12.41 -10.90 9.63
C PRO A 239 11.45 -10.17 10.58
N ILE A 240 11.79 -10.10 11.87
CA ILE A 240 10.97 -9.43 12.91
C ILE A 240 10.42 -8.06 12.49
N PRO A 241 11.23 -7.09 11.98
CA PRO A 241 10.70 -5.78 11.63
C PRO A 241 9.78 -5.82 10.42
N ALA A 242 9.92 -6.82 9.54
CA ALA A 242 9.04 -7.01 8.40
C ALA A 242 7.71 -7.63 8.83
N VAL A 243 7.72 -8.62 9.74
CA VAL A 243 6.49 -9.17 10.34
C VAL A 243 5.67 -8.05 10.97
N ALA A 244 6.30 -7.20 11.79
CA ALA A 244 5.61 -6.18 12.58
C ALA A 244 4.83 -5.14 11.75
N VAL A 245 5.20 -4.93 10.49
CA VAL A 245 4.52 -3.98 9.58
C VAL A 245 3.69 -4.70 8.50
N PHE A 246 3.87 -6.00 8.35
CA PHE A 246 3.13 -6.82 7.38
C PHE A 246 1.86 -7.40 7.99
N SER A 247 1.89 -7.77 9.28
CA SER A 247 0.76 -8.33 10.02
C SER A 247 -0.32 -7.31 10.33
#